data_AF-A0AA43LEH9-F1
#
_entry.id   AF-A0AA43LEH9-F1
#
_cell.length_a   1.000
_cell.length_b   1.000
_cell.length_c   1.000
_cell.angle_alpha   90.00
_cell.angle_beta   90.00
_cell.angle_gamma   90.00
#
_symmetry.space_group_name_H-M   'P 1'
#
loop_
_entity.id
_entity.type
_entity.pdbx_description
1 polymer ?
#
loop_
_entity_poly.entity_id
_entity_poly.type
_entity_poly.pdbx_seq_one_letter_code
_entity_poly.pdbx_strand_id
1 'polypeptide(L)'
;MTNELKVLFYLKKNQRKKNGLCPIMGRIHVGKTMAQFSLKIDADVELWDAKAGRLKGKSVFANDINKKIEKVNLLIYTRYNEEKRIGKDFTATDLKVIVQGIAEAQDSLCAYMAKMNEKLAARVGKDRALSTLTSYKHYHSLLVAFLQTKYKLKDISFKALKYSFIEEYVHYLRVTRKLAINTTSFAVCRMREAISEAIDEGIIGKDPFFSYELESSEIKHRNISRKDLEKIMAENFDNETTAIVRDMFVFSTFCGLAYIDVKNLTYENIVKQEDGSYWIMTHRQKTGSASNIRLMEIPLSLIEKYRSHTSAS
;
A
#
# COMPACT_ATOMS: atom_id res chain seq x y z
N MET A 1 8.04 -21.00 36.66
CA MET A 1 9.16 -20.04 36.61
C MET A 1 8.75 -18.90 35.70
N THR A 2 8.53 -17.70 36.22
CA THR A 2 8.12 -16.52 35.46
C THR A 2 9.24 -16.10 34.51
N ASN A 3 8.98 -16.13 33.19
CA ASN A 3 9.87 -15.57 32.15
C ASN A 3 9.89 -14.03 32.26
N GLU A 4 10.40 -13.48 33.34
CA GLU A 4 10.35 -12.04 33.62
C GLU A 4 11.26 -11.26 32.65
N LEU A 5 10.70 -10.25 31.97
CA LEU A 5 11.42 -9.38 31.06
C LEU A 5 12.24 -8.35 31.85
N LYS A 6 13.53 -8.21 31.52
CA LYS A 6 14.37 -7.11 32.04
C LYS A 6 15.07 -6.38 30.91
N VAL A 7 14.84 -5.08 30.82
CA VAL A 7 15.46 -4.20 29.81
C VAL A 7 16.38 -3.20 30.51
N LEU A 8 17.60 -3.05 30.01
CA LEU A 8 18.58 -2.10 30.54
C LEU A 8 19.27 -1.34 29.41
N PHE A 9 19.43 -0.03 29.59
CA PHE A 9 20.17 0.85 28.69
C PHE A 9 21.49 1.26 29.32
N TYR A 10 22.57 1.30 28.53
CA TYR A 10 23.90 1.62 29.01
C TYR A 10 24.78 2.23 27.91
N LEU A 11 25.78 3.00 28.30
CA LEU A 11 26.84 3.45 27.40
C LEU A 11 27.90 2.39 27.21
N LYS A 12 28.24 2.11 25.95
CA LYS A 12 29.37 1.25 25.62
C LYS A 12 30.67 2.05 25.65
N LYS A 13 31.17 2.28 26.86
CA LYS A 13 32.35 3.13 27.14
C LYS A 13 33.63 2.70 26.42
N ASN A 14 33.76 1.41 26.09
CA ASN A 14 34.90 0.89 25.33
C ASN A 14 34.84 1.18 23.82
N GLN A 15 33.78 1.83 23.33
CA GLN A 15 33.65 2.27 21.94
C GLN A 15 33.40 3.79 21.85
N ARG A 16 34.24 4.57 22.53
CA ARG A 16 34.21 6.03 22.44
C ARG A 16 34.59 6.47 21.01
N LYS A 17 33.75 7.28 20.38
CA LYS A 17 33.99 7.81 19.04
C LYS A 17 35.00 8.96 19.07
N LYS A 18 35.56 9.32 17.91
CA LYS A 18 36.52 10.43 17.75
C LYS A 18 35.99 11.78 18.26
N ASN A 19 34.66 11.97 18.26
CA ASN A 19 33.99 13.17 18.79
C ASN A 19 33.77 13.14 20.31
N GLY A 20 34.31 12.14 21.02
CA GLY A 20 34.20 12.03 22.48
C GLY A 20 32.90 11.39 22.99
N LEU A 21 31.92 11.10 22.13
CA LEU A 21 30.64 10.49 22.52
C LEU A 21 30.71 8.96 22.56
N CYS A 22 29.86 8.34 23.38
CA CYS A 22 29.73 6.89 23.47
C CYS A 22 28.37 6.42 22.94
N PRO A 23 28.29 5.30 22.20
CA PRO A 23 27.02 4.77 21.73
C PRO A 23 26.19 4.21 22.89
N ILE A 24 24.88 4.50 22.84
CA ILE A 24 23.87 3.94 23.76
C ILE A 24 23.46 2.57 23.26
N MET A 25 23.57 1.58 24.14
CA MET A 25 23.18 0.20 23.92
C MET A 25 21.99 -0.16 24.79
N GLY A 26 21.16 -1.07 24.30
CA GLY A 26 20.12 -1.75 25.06
C GLY A 26 20.45 -3.22 25.24
N ARG A 27 20.04 -3.78 26.38
CA ARG A 27 20.15 -5.20 26.70
C ARG A 27 18.78 -5.72 27.15
N ILE A 28 18.33 -6.78 26.51
CA ILE A 28 17.07 -7.47 26.80
C ILE A 28 17.40 -8.81 27.45
N HIS A 29 16.75 -9.12 28.57
CA HIS A 29 16.73 -10.46 29.14
C HIS A 29 15.30 -11.00 29.15
N VAL A 30 15.14 -12.23 28.67
CA VAL A 30 13.89 -13.00 28.75
C VAL A 30 14.25 -14.35 29.37
N GLY A 31 13.88 -14.55 30.64
CA GLY A 31 14.28 -15.73 31.40
C GLY A 31 15.80 -15.87 31.48
N LYS A 32 16.35 -16.94 30.91
CA LYS A 32 17.80 -17.21 30.87
C LYS A 32 18.51 -16.66 29.61
N THR A 33 17.76 -16.12 28.65
CA THR A 33 18.32 -15.64 27.38
C THR A 33 18.59 -14.14 27.42
N MET A 34 19.64 -13.69 26.73
CA MET A 34 20.06 -12.29 26.71
C MET A 34 20.45 -11.85 25.30
N ALA A 35 20.00 -10.66 24.89
CA ALA A 35 20.35 -10.06 23.61
C ALA A 35 20.72 -8.58 23.78
N GLN A 36 21.76 -8.14 23.06
CA GLN A 36 22.19 -6.73 23.03
C GLN A 36 21.86 -6.10 21.67
N PHE A 37 21.47 -4.83 21.70
CA PHE A 37 21.18 -4.03 20.51
C PHE A 37 21.69 -2.60 20.67
N SER A 38 21.97 -1.93 19.55
CA SER A 38 22.37 -0.52 19.55
C SER A 38 21.15 0.36 19.28
N LEU A 39 21.03 1.49 19.99
CA LEU A 39 20.00 2.50 19.71
C LEU A 39 20.40 3.41 18.55
N LYS A 40 21.62 3.27 18.00
CA LYS A 40 22.21 4.14 16.96
C LYS A 40 22.23 5.63 17.37
N ILE A 41 22.26 5.90 18.68
CA ILE A 41 22.37 7.23 19.28
C ILE A 41 23.62 7.25 20.14
N ASP A 42 24.36 8.35 20.10
CA ASP A 42 25.52 8.57 20.97
C ASP A 42 25.18 9.60 22.05
N ALA A 43 25.78 9.44 23.22
CA ALA A 43 25.62 10.34 24.35
C ALA A 43 26.96 10.60 25.05
N ASP A 44 27.03 11.74 25.71
CA ASP A 44 28.16 12.10 26.56
C ASP A 44 28.15 11.24 27.83
N VAL A 45 29.33 10.81 28.26
CA VAL A 45 29.54 10.03 29.47
C VAL A 45 29.19 10.85 30.71
N GLU A 46 29.46 12.16 30.71
CA GLU A 46 29.21 13.04 31.85
C GLU A 46 27.71 13.27 32.07
N LEU A 47 26.96 13.34 30.97
CA LEU A 47 25.52 13.52 31.00
C LEU A 47 24.76 12.21 31.25
N TRP A 48 25.42 11.05 31.33
CA TRP A 48 24.72 9.76 31.51
C TRP A 48 24.52 9.39 32.98
N ASP A 49 23.29 8.99 33.33
CA ASP A 49 22.97 8.34 34.59
C ASP A 49 22.97 6.82 34.40
N ALA A 50 24.03 6.16 34.92
CA ALA A 50 24.18 4.72 34.81
C ALA A 50 23.16 3.92 35.64
N LYS A 51 22.64 4.49 36.75
CA LYS A 51 21.62 3.82 37.57
C LYS A 51 20.25 3.92 36.93
N ALA A 52 19.92 5.09 36.39
CA ALA A 52 18.63 5.31 35.76
C ALA A 52 18.57 4.92 34.27
N GLY A 53 19.72 4.63 33.64
CA GLY A 53 19.79 4.24 32.22
C GLY A 53 19.35 5.34 31.26
N ARG A 54 19.59 6.62 31.61
CA ARG A 54 19.10 7.80 30.88
C ARG A 54 20.06 8.98 31.02
N LEU A 55 19.87 10.04 30.23
CA LEU A 55 20.62 11.29 30.37
C LEU A 55 20.11 12.12 31.55
N LYS A 56 21.04 12.79 32.23
CA LYS A 56 20.85 13.78 33.29
C LYS A 56 20.53 15.14 32.68
N GLY A 57 19.83 15.97 33.46
CA GLY A 57 19.51 17.35 33.10
C GLY A 57 18.19 17.51 32.36
N LYS A 58 17.83 18.77 32.09
CA LYS A 58 16.56 19.18 31.44
C LYS A 58 16.77 19.81 30.07
N SER A 59 17.95 19.64 29.46
CA SER A 59 18.22 20.19 28.13
C SER A 59 17.30 19.56 27.09
N VAL A 60 17.00 20.30 26.01
CA VAL A 60 16.18 19.80 24.90
C VAL A 60 16.78 18.51 24.33
N PHE A 61 18.12 18.46 24.22
CA PHE A 61 18.86 17.28 23.77
C PHE A 61 18.69 16.07 24.72
N ALA A 62 18.86 16.27 26.03
CA ALA A 62 18.68 15.19 27.01
C ALA A 62 17.24 14.66 27.01
N ASN A 63 16.25 15.56 26.92
CA ASN A 63 14.84 15.19 26.84
C ASN A 63 14.50 14.41 25.56
N ASP A 64 15.03 14.82 24.40
CA ASP A 64 14.77 14.12 23.14
C ASP A 64 15.35 12.69 23.14
N ILE A 65 16.57 12.52 23.64
CA ILE A 65 17.18 11.18 23.76
C ILE A 65 16.44 10.35 24.81
N ASN A 66 16.08 10.91 25.96
CA ASN A 66 15.34 10.18 26.99
C ASN A 66 13.96 9.73 26.46
N LYS A 67 13.25 10.57 25.70
CA LYS A 67 12.00 10.18 25.01
C LYS A 67 12.22 9.03 24.03
N LYS A 68 13.34 9.00 23.30
CA LYS A 68 13.67 7.89 22.39
C LYS A 68 13.94 6.59 23.16
N ILE A 69 14.70 6.65 24.25
CA ILE A 69 14.95 5.50 25.13
C ILE A 69 13.62 4.97 25.66
N GLU A 70 12.74 5.85 26.13
CA GLU A 70 11.43 5.49 26.68
C GLU A 70 10.49 4.87 25.63
N LYS A 71 10.45 5.43 24.41
CA LYS A 71 9.72 4.83 23.28
C LYS A 71 10.20 3.42 22.95
N VAL A 72 11.51 3.22 22.88
CA VAL A 72 12.10 1.90 22.62
C VAL A 72 11.76 0.94 23.76
N ASN A 73 11.85 1.39 25.00
CA ASN A 73 11.50 0.60 26.17
C ASN A 73 10.03 0.15 26.11
N LEU A 74 9.12 1.10 25.87
CA LEU A 74 7.69 0.83 25.75
C LEU A 74 7.40 -0.19 24.63
N LEU A 75 8.03 -0.03 23.45
CA LEU A 75 7.89 -0.95 22.34
C LEU A 75 8.31 -2.38 22.73
N ILE A 76 9.45 -2.54 23.42
CA ILE A 76 9.93 -3.86 23.88
C ILE A 76 8.91 -4.52 24.82
N TYR A 77 8.38 -3.78 25.80
CA TYR A 77 7.38 -4.30 26.73
C TYR A 77 6.05 -4.65 26.03
N THR A 78 5.58 -3.81 25.10
CA THR A 78 4.37 -4.08 24.32
C THR A 78 4.51 -5.38 23.53
N ARG A 79 5.62 -5.56 22.79
CA ARG A 79 5.85 -6.77 21.99
C ARG A 79 6.03 -8.02 22.84
N TYR A 80 6.75 -7.91 23.96
CA TYR A 80 6.85 -9.01 24.91
C TYR A 80 5.48 -9.47 25.41
N ASN A 81 4.57 -8.54 25.72
CA ASN A 81 3.22 -8.87 26.18
C ASN A 81 2.36 -9.50 25.07
N GLU A 82 2.51 -9.06 23.82
CA GLU A 82 1.85 -9.67 22.66
C GLU A 82 2.31 -11.13 22.45
N GLU A 83 3.62 -11.37 22.42
CA GLU A 83 4.18 -12.72 22.26
C GLU A 83 3.80 -13.64 23.43
N LYS A 84 3.80 -13.11 24.65
CA LYS A 84 3.33 -13.85 25.83
C LYS A 84 1.85 -14.25 25.73
N ARG A 85 1.00 -13.44 25.09
CA ARG A 85 -0.42 -13.77 24.86
C ARG A 85 -0.60 -14.86 23.80
N ILE A 86 0.28 -14.90 22.80
CA ILE A 86 0.28 -15.93 21.74
C ILE A 86 0.65 -17.30 22.31
N GLY A 87 1.39 -17.34 23.44
CA GLY A 87 1.66 -18.57 24.20
C GLY A 87 2.77 -19.44 23.61
N LYS A 88 3.54 -18.93 22.65
CA LYS A 88 4.77 -19.58 22.18
C LYS A 88 5.95 -19.19 23.06
N ASP A 89 6.87 -20.13 23.25
CA ASP A 89 8.17 -19.82 23.84
C ASP A 89 8.99 -18.97 22.87
N PHE A 90 9.55 -17.86 23.36
CA PHE A 90 10.38 -16.94 22.58
C PHE A 90 11.61 -16.51 23.39
N THR A 91 12.70 -16.21 22.70
CA THR A 91 13.97 -15.81 23.31
C THR A 91 14.17 -14.29 23.27
N ALA A 92 15.15 -13.78 24.03
CA ALA A 92 15.56 -12.38 23.95
C ALA A 92 16.07 -11.99 22.55
N THR A 93 16.62 -12.94 21.79
CA THR A 93 17.07 -12.70 20.41
C THR A 93 15.88 -12.54 19.47
N ASP A 94 14.84 -13.36 19.63
CA ASP A 94 13.61 -13.24 18.83
C ASP A 94 12.93 -11.90 19.09
N LEU A 95 12.81 -11.51 20.36
CA LEU A 95 12.27 -10.21 20.73
C LEU A 95 13.11 -9.05 20.18
N LYS A 96 14.44 -9.18 20.18
CA LYS A 96 15.34 -8.21 19.53
C LYS A 96 15.08 -8.14 18.02
N VAL A 97 14.97 -9.28 17.32
CA VAL A 97 14.73 -9.32 15.87
C VAL A 97 13.37 -8.70 15.54
N ILE A 98 12.34 -8.94 16.34
CA ILE A 98 11.02 -8.30 16.18
C ILE A 98 11.14 -6.79 16.36
N VAL A 99 11.78 -6.34 17.44
CA VAL A 99 11.92 -4.90 17.75
C VAL A 99 12.82 -4.18 16.73
N GLN A 100 13.92 -4.80 16.29
CA GLN A 100 14.85 -4.22 15.31
C GLN A 100 14.35 -4.35 13.87
N GLY A 101 13.75 -5.48 13.50
CA GLY A 101 13.14 -5.69 12.19
C GLY A 101 11.99 -4.74 11.95
N ILE A 102 11.23 -4.40 12.99
CA ILE A 102 10.20 -3.37 12.93
C ILE A 102 10.82 -1.96 12.96
N ALA A 103 11.86 -1.69 13.77
CA ALA A 103 12.52 -0.38 13.78
C ALA A 103 13.32 -0.07 12.49
N GLU A 104 13.84 -1.07 11.79
CA GLU A 104 14.53 -0.92 10.50
C GLU A 104 13.57 -0.96 9.31
N ALA A 105 12.47 -1.71 9.38
CA ALA A 105 11.44 -1.73 8.32
C ALA A 105 10.38 -0.63 8.45
N GLN A 106 10.22 0.00 9.62
CA GLN A 106 9.33 1.16 9.81
C GLN A 106 10.03 2.51 9.60
N ASP A 107 11.37 2.56 9.53
CA ASP A 107 12.08 3.84 9.35
C ASP A 107 12.28 4.25 7.88
N SER A 108 11.95 3.38 6.91
CA SER A 108 12.14 3.62 5.48
C SER A 108 10.89 3.43 4.61
N LEU A 109 10.77 4.28 3.60
CA LEU A 109 9.56 4.43 2.80
C LEU A 109 9.28 3.21 1.91
N CYS A 110 10.29 2.64 1.24
CA CYS A 110 10.07 1.50 0.36
C CYS A 110 9.76 0.23 1.16
N ALA A 111 10.48 -0.04 2.25
CA ALA A 111 10.15 -1.14 3.15
C ALA A 111 8.72 -1.02 3.70
N TYR A 112 8.30 0.19 4.07
CA TYR A 112 6.95 0.44 4.54
C TYR A 112 5.89 0.16 3.45
N MET A 113 6.10 0.68 2.24
CA MET A 113 5.22 0.39 1.10
C MET A 113 5.17 -1.10 0.75
N ALA A 114 6.29 -1.82 0.88
CA ALA A 114 6.33 -3.26 0.70
C ALA A 114 5.44 -3.99 1.74
N LYS A 115 5.54 -3.60 3.01
CA LYS A 115 4.68 -4.12 4.09
C LYS A 115 3.19 -3.80 3.84
N MET A 116 2.87 -2.59 3.37
CA MET A 116 1.50 -2.25 2.97
C MET A 116 1.00 -3.18 1.85
N ASN A 117 1.86 -3.49 0.87
CA ASN A 117 1.51 -4.42 -0.21
C ASN A 117 1.27 -5.84 0.29
N GLU A 118 2.02 -6.31 1.30
CA GLU A 118 1.80 -7.60 1.95
C GLU A 118 0.47 -7.65 2.71
N LYS A 119 0.18 -6.61 3.51
CA LYS A 119 -1.13 -6.44 4.19
C LYS A 119 -2.27 -6.45 3.16
N LEU A 120 -2.09 -5.76 2.04
CA LEU A 120 -3.08 -5.69 0.95
C LEU A 120 -3.22 -7.05 0.25
N ALA A 121 -2.13 -7.80 0.06
CA ALA A 121 -2.15 -9.13 -0.54
C ALA A 121 -2.97 -10.13 0.28
N ALA A 122 -2.88 -10.08 1.62
CA ALA A 122 -3.65 -10.95 2.52
C ALA A 122 -5.18 -10.71 2.46
N ARG A 123 -5.59 -9.59 1.86
CA ARG A 123 -6.98 -9.14 1.65
C ARG A 123 -7.50 -9.43 0.24
N VAL A 124 -6.62 -9.83 -0.68
CA VAL A 124 -7.02 -10.16 -2.05
C VAL A 124 -7.95 -11.38 -2.03
N GLY A 125 -9.07 -11.28 -2.74
CA GLY A 125 -10.11 -12.31 -2.78
C GLY A 125 -11.07 -12.28 -1.59
N LYS A 126 -10.85 -11.41 -0.60
CA LYS A 126 -11.78 -11.16 0.51
C LYS A 126 -12.54 -9.86 0.29
N ASP A 127 -11.83 -8.74 0.37
CA ASP A 127 -12.40 -7.38 0.26
C ASP A 127 -11.57 -6.47 -0.67
N ARG A 128 -10.56 -7.05 -1.33
CA ARG A 128 -9.68 -6.36 -2.28
C ARG A 128 -9.53 -7.16 -3.57
N ALA A 129 -9.52 -6.45 -4.70
CA ALA A 129 -9.28 -7.03 -6.00
C ALA A 129 -7.77 -7.22 -6.26
N LEU A 130 -7.41 -8.25 -7.02
CA LEU A 130 -6.02 -8.48 -7.44
C LEU A 130 -5.46 -7.31 -8.24
N SER A 131 -6.27 -6.68 -9.09
CA SER A 131 -5.89 -5.48 -9.87
C SER A 131 -5.48 -4.31 -8.98
N THR A 132 -6.11 -4.16 -7.81
CA THR A 132 -5.70 -3.16 -6.81
C THR A 132 -4.30 -3.46 -6.31
N LEU A 133 -4.00 -4.70 -5.90
CA LEU A 133 -2.64 -5.08 -5.47
C LEU A 133 -1.60 -4.85 -6.57
N THR A 134 -1.91 -5.22 -7.82
CA THR A 134 -1.02 -5.00 -8.96
C THR A 134 -0.69 -3.53 -9.14
N SER A 135 -1.68 -2.64 -9.01
CA SER A 135 -1.49 -1.19 -9.07
C SER A 135 -0.55 -0.70 -7.95
N TYR A 136 -0.77 -1.12 -6.71
CA TYR A 136 0.08 -0.75 -5.58
C TYR A 136 1.54 -1.22 -5.76
N LYS A 137 1.73 -2.49 -6.18
CA LYS A 137 3.06 -3.02 -6.49
C LYS A 137 3.75 -2.25 -7.62
N HIS A 138 3.01 -1.86 -8.65
CA HIS A 138 3.54 -1.07 -9.76
C HIS A 138 4.06 0.30 -9.27
N TYR A 139 3.27 1.05 -8.51
CA TYR A 139 3.69 2.36 -8.01
C TYR A 139 4.85 2.28 -7.01
N HIS A 140 4.87 1.23 -6.16
CA HIS A 140 6.04 0.93 -5.34
C HIS A 140 7.30 0.69 -6.19
N SER A 141 7.21 -0.08 -7.27
CA SER A 141 8.34 -0.33 -8.16
C SER A 141 8.88 0.94 -8.83
N LEU A 142 8.00 1.90 -9.14
CA LEU A 142 8.39 3.19 -9.71
C LEU A 142 9.20 4.03 -8.70
N LEU A 143 8.81 4.02 -7.42
CA LEU A 143 9.56 4.70 -6.36
C LEU A 143 10.95 4.07 -6.18
N VAL A 144 11.03 2.74 -6.12
CA VAL A 144 12.32 2.02 -6.01
C VAL A 144 13.22 2.34 -7.21
N ALA A 145 12.67 2.33 -8.43
CA ALA A 145 13.41 2.66 -9.65
C ALA A 145 13.93 4.11 -9.63
N PHE A 146 13.13 5.06 -9.12
CA PHE A 146 13.55 6.44 -8.92
C PHE A 146 14.75 6.54 -7.98
N LEU A 147 14.66 5.92 -6.80
CA LEU A 147 15.74 5.93 -5.80
C LEU A 147 17.03 5.34 -6.35
N GLN A 148 16.93 4.22 -7.07
CA GLN A 148 18.07 3.55 -7.66
C GLN A 148 18.69 4.37 -8.80
N THR A 149 17.87 5.07 -9.60
CA THR A 149 18.36 5.87 -10.72
C THR A 149 19.09 7.11 -10.22
N LYS A 150 18.45 7.87 -9.32
CA LYS A 150 18.87 9.21 -8.91
C LYS A 150 19.86 9.19 -7.75
N TYR A 151 19.56 8.45 -6.69
CA TYR A 151 20.37 8.46 -5.46
C TYR A 151 21.27 7.23 -5.31
N LYS A 152 21.16 6.24 -6.21
CA LYS A 152 21.82 4.93 -6.11
C LYS A 152 21.48 4.20 -4.80
N LEU A 153 20.27 4.45 -4.29
CA LEU A 153 19.77 3.87 -3.05
C LEU A 153 18.68 2.84 -3.37
N LYS A 154 18.63 1.79 -2.55
CA LYS A 154 17.53 0.80 -2.58
C LYS A 154 16.30 1.26 -1.80
N ASP A 155 16.49 2.16 -0.85
CA ASP A 155 15.44 2.66 0.04
C ASP A 155 15.82 4.05 0.59
N ILE A 156 14.87 4.74 1.20
CA ILE A 156 15.04 6.07 1.80
C ILE A 156 14.34 6.13 3.16
N SER A 157 15.03 6.69 4.16
CA SER A 157 14.41 6.89 5.47
C SER A 157 13.32 7.97 5.41
N PHE A 158 12.23 7.80 6.16
CA PHE A 158 11.21 8.84 6.30
C PHE A 158 11.78 10.18 6.79
N LYS A 159 12.84 10.17 7.61
CA LYS A 159 13.53 11.39 8.10
C LYS A 159 14.29 12.15 7.00
N ALA A 160 14.65 11.46 5.92
CA ALA A 160 15.34 12.06 4.78
C ALA A 160 14.36 12.69 3.77
N LEU A 161 13.06 12.48 3.94
CA LEU A 161 12.04 13.05 3.05
C LEU A 161 11.92 14.55 3.31
N LYS A 162 12.24 15.32 2.27
CA LYS A 162 12.09 16.78 2.22
C LYS A 162 11.21 17.15 1.05
N TYR A 163 10.71 18.38 1.02
CA TYR A 163 9.91 18.89 -0.09
C TYR A 163 10.58 18.69 -1.46
N SER A 164 11.91 18.86 -1.58
CA SER A 164 12.62 18.62 -2.84
C SER A 164 12.48 17.17 -3.34
N PHE A 165 12.32 16.19 -2.45
CA PHE A 165 12.17 14.79 -2.85
C PHE A 165 10.93 14.56 -3.71
N ILE A 166 9.79 15.17 -3.36
CA ILE A 166 8.54 14.97 -4.12
C ILE A 166 8.61 15.67 -5.48
N GLU A 167 9.21 16.85 -5.56
CA GLU A 167 9.44 17.55 -6.84
C GLU A 167 10.35 16.73 -7.75
N GLU A 168 11.43 16.21 -7.20
CA GLU A 168 12.39 15.38 -7.93
C GLU A 168 11.78 14.05 -8.39
N TYR A 169 10.92 13.45 -7.57
CA TYR A 169 10.19 12.23 -7.92
C TYR A 169 9.19 12.48 -9.05
N VAL A 170 8.40 13.55 -8.94
CA VAL A 170 7.43 13.97 -9.98
C VAL A 170 8.15 14.28 -11.29
N HIS A 171 9.27 15.00 -11.23
CA HIS A 171 10.11 15.27 -12.38
C HIS A 171 10.60 13.98 -13.04
N TYR A 172 11.09 13.01 -12.26
CA TYR A 172 11.49 11.71 -12.79
C TYR A 172 10.34 10.97 -13.49
N LEU A 173 9.15 10.96 -12.89
CA LEU A 173 7.97 10.31 -13.46
C LEU A 173 7.55 10.97 -14.78
N ARG A 174 7.58 12.29 -14.87
CA ARG A 174 7.15 13.05 -16.05
C ARG A 174 8.19 13.07 -17.16
N VAL A 175 9.46 13.29 -16.83
CA VAL A 175 10.52 13.51 -17.82
C VAL A 175 11.23 12.21 -18.18
N THR A 176 11.64 11.42 -17.18
CA THR A 176 12.38 10.18 -17.43
C THR A 176 11.46 9.02 -17.79
N ARG A 177 10.36 8.83 -17.04
CA ARG A 177 9.39 7.76 -17.29
C ARG A 177 8.30 8.13 -18.29
N LYS A 178 8.21 9.41 -18.68
CA LYS A 178 7.23 9.94 -19.65
C LYS A 178 5.79 9.58 -19.31
N LEU A 179 5.47 9.52 -18.02
CA LEU A 179 4.12 9.21 -17.57
C LEU A 179 3.19 10.42 -17.77
N ALA A 180 1.92 10.13 -18.04
CA ALA A 180 0.88 11.16 -18.07
C ALA A 180 0.70 11.82 -16.69
N ILE A 181 0.12 13.02 -16.68
CA ILE A 181 -0.16 13.80 -15.46
C ILE A 181 -0.92 12.95 -14.44
N ASN A 182 -2.08 12.42 -14.82
CA ASN A 182 -2.92 11.65 -13.90
C ASN A 182 -2.21 10.40 -13.36
N THR A 183 -1.45 9.68 -14.20
CA THR A 183 -0.66 8.51 -13.76
C THR A 183 0.42 8.89 -12.76
N THR A 184 1.06 10.05 -12.97
CA THR A 184 2.04 10.63 -12.05
C THR A 184 1.38 10.98 -10.72
N SER A 185 0.24 11.66 -10.76
CA SER A 185 -0.52 12.04 -9.57
C SER A 185 -0.97 10.81 -8.78
N PHE A 186 -1.40 9.73 -9.45
CA PHE A 186 -1.67 8.46 -8.78
C PHE A 186 -0.43 7.86 -8.09
N ALA A 187 0.74 7.91 -8.73
CA ALA A 187 1.98 7.44 -8.11
C ALA A 187 2.32 8.23 -6.84
N VAL A 188 2.16 9.55 -6.89
CA VAL A 188 2.35 10.44 -5.72
C VAL A 188 1.31 10.14 -4.65
N CYS A 189 0.03 9.95 -4.99
CA CYS A 189 -1.01 9.58 -4.04
C CYS A 189 -0.66 8.27 -3.32
N ARG A 190 -0.20 7.23 -4.03
CA ARG A 190 0.21 5.96 -3.40
C ARG A 190 1.37 6.12 -2.43
N MET A 191 2.34 6.97 -2.78
CA MET A 191 3.43 7.29 -1.87
C MET A 191 2.92 8.06 -0.65
N ARG A 192 2.03 9.04 -0.84
CA ARG A 192 1.43 9.82 0.26
C ARG A 192 0.52 8.97 1.16
N GLU A 193 -0.15 7.95 0.65
CA GLU A 193 -0.89 6.98 1.48
C GLU A 193 0.05 6.31 2.50
N ALA A 194 1.27 5.92 2.08
CA ALA A 194 2.27 5.35 2.97
C ALA A 194 2.77 6.35 4.02
N ILE A 195 2.91 7.62 3.64
CA ILE A 195 3.27 8.72 4.55
C ILE A 195 2.16 8.92 5.58
N SER A 196 0.89 8.95 5.17
CA SER A 196 -0.25 9.10 6.07
C SER A 196 -0.35 7.96 7.07
N GLU A 197 -0.26 6.70 6.62
CA GLU A 197 -0.28 5.54 7.54
C GLU A 197 0.92 5.56 8.50
N ALA A 198 2.10 6.04 8.04
CA ALA A 198 3.27 6.22 8.90
C ALA A 198 3.11 7.36 9.94
N ILE A 199 2.34 8.41 9.63
CA ILE A 199 1.96 9.45 10.60
C ILE A 199 1.02 8.85 11.65
N ASP A 200 -0.01 8.11 11.21
CA ASP A 200 -0.99 7.49 12.09
C ASP A 200 -0.35 6.46 13.03
N GLU A 201 0.66 5.71 12.54
CA GLU A 201 1.47 4.79 13.34
C GLU A 201 2.53 5.50 14.23
N GLY A 202 2.66 6.84 14.15
CA GLY A 202 3.58 7.63 14.96
C GLY A 202 5.07 7.49 14.58
N ILE A 203 5.36 6.99 13.38
CA ILE A 203 6.72 6.83 12.82
C ILE A 203 7.28 8.22 12.46
N ILE A 204 6.46 9.06 11.83
CA ILE A 204 6.77 10.45 11.53
C ILE A 204 5.77 11.39 12.19
N GLY A 205 6.25 12.57 12.61
CA GLY A 205 5.41 13.54 13.34
C GLY A 205 4.59 14.48 12.45
N LYS A 206 4.92 14.59 11.16
CA LYS A 206 4.22 15.48 10.22
C LYS A 206 4.46 15.05 8.77
N ASP A 207 3.54 15.44 7.88
CA ASP A 207 3.68 15.23 6.43
C ASP A 207 4.84 16.09 5.89
N PRO A 208 5.92 15.48 5.34
CA PRO A 208 7.02 16.20 4.72
C PRO A 208 6.61 16.91 3.41
N PHE A 209 5.45 16.60 2.86
CA PHE A 209 4.92 17.10 1.59
C PHE A 209 3.64 17.91 1.75
N PHE A 210 3.35 18.42 2.96
CA PHE A 210 2.12 19.16 3.26
C PHE A 210 1.80 20.28 2.26
N SER A 211 2.83 21.02 1.82
CA SER A 211 2.71 22.13 0.88
C SER A 211 2.70 21.73 -0.60
N TYR A 212 2.78 20.43 -0.91
CA TYR A 212 2.78 19.95 -2.29
C TYR A 212 1.36 19.74 -2.81
N GLU A 213 1.01 20.44 -3.89
CA GLU A 213 -0.26 20.30 -4.58
C GLU A 213 -0.14 19.34 -5.76
N LEU A 214 -1.10 18.42 -5.87
CA LEU A 214 -1.16 17.48 -6.97
C LEU A 214 -1.65 18.18 -8.23
N GLU A 215 -0.83 18.14 -9.27
CA GLU A 215 -1.26 18.53 -10.60
C GLU A 215 -2.38 17.58 -11.08
N SER A 216 -3.44 18.12 -11.64
CA SER A 216 -4.51 17.33 -12.26
C SER A 216 -4.78 17.84 -13.66
N SER A 217 -5.07 16.92 -14.57
CA SER A 217 -5.47 17.26 -15.93
C SER A 217 -6.92 16.85 -16.15
N GLU A 218 -7.67 17.72 -16.82
CA GLU A 218 -9.05 17.43 -17.19
C GLU A 218 -9.09 16.17 -18.06
N ILE A 219 -9.82 15.15 -17.58
CA ILE A 219 -10.02 13.92 -18.33
C ILE A 219 -11.06 14.19 -19.40
N LYS A 220 -10.63 14.26 -20.66
CA LYS A 220 -11.56 14.24 -21.78
C LYS A 220 -12.19 12.85 -21.85
N HIS A 221 -13.38 12.71 -21.28
CA HIS A 221 -14.19 11.51 -21.43
C HIS A 221 -14.54 11.35 -22.90
N ARG A 222 -14.09 10.24 -23.50
CA ARG A 222 -14.52 9.86 -24.85
C ARG A 222 -15.98 9.41 -24.75
N ASN A 223 -16.85 10.09 -25.48
CA ASN A 223 -18.22 9.66 -25.70
C ASN A 223 -18.37 9.19 -27.14
N ILE A 224 -19.38 8.37 -27.39
CA ILE A 224 -19.77 7.95 -28.73
C ILE A 224 -21.08 8.65 -29.08
N SER A 225 -21.14 9.27 -30.26
CA SER A 225 -22.37 9.86 -30.74
C SER A 225 -23.34 8.76 -31.20
N ARG A 226 -24.64 9.02 -31.17
CA ARG A 226 -25.65 8.09 -31.70
C ARG A 226 -25.34 7.69 -33.16
N LYS A 227 -24.95 8.66 -33.98
CA LYS A 227 -24.58 8.44 -35.39
C LYS A 227 -23.39 7.48 -35.54
N ASP A 228 -22.39 7.60 -34.67
CA ASP A 228 -21.23 6.71 -34.73
C ASP A 228 -21.55 5.32 -34.18
N LEU A 229 -22.42 5.22 -33.17
CA LEU A 229 -22.93 3.93 -32.70
C LEU A 229 -23.70 3.20 -33.81
N GLU A 230 -24.57 3.91 -34.54
CA GLU A 230 -25.32 3.36 -35.67
C GLU A 230 -24.39 2.85 -36.79
N LYS A 231 -23.29 3.56 -37.08
CA LYS A 231 -22.26 3.07 -38.02
C LYS A 231 -21.61 1.77 -37.52
N ILE A 232 -21.21 1.73 -36.25
CA ILE A 232 -20.61 0.52 -35.66
C ILE A 232 -21.57 -0.67 -35.74
N MET A 233 -22.85 -0.45 -35.50
CA MET A 233 -23.87 -1.50 -35.59
C MET A 233 -24.06 -2.03 -37.02
N ALA A 234 -23.96 -1.16 -38.03
CA ALA A 234 -24.14 -1.50 -39.44
C ALA A 234 -22.88 -2.10 -40.10
N GLU A 235 -21.70 -1.89 -39.52
CA GLU A 235 -20.43 -2.35 -40.07
C GLU A 235 -20.33 -3.87 -40.04
N ASN A 236 -20.04 -4.51 -41.19
CA ASN A 236 -19.83 -5.95 -41.28
C ASN A 236 -18.34 -6.26 -41.31
N PHE A 237 -17.90 -7.14 -40.41
CA PHE A 237 -16.52 -7.58 -40.32
C PHE A 237 -16.37 -9.00 -40.86
N ASP A 238 -15.38 -9.22 -41.73
CA ASP A 238 -15.05 -10.57 -42.24
C ASP A 238 -14.51 -11.50 -41.14
N ASN A 239 -13.90 -10.91 -40.10
CA ASN A 239 -13.37 -11.65 -38.95
C ASN A 239 -14.44 -11.83 -37.88
N GLU A 240 -14.79 -13.10 -37.61
CA GLU A 240 -15.73 -13.51 -36.57
C GLU A 240 -15.39 -12.93 -35.19
N THR A 241 -14.11 -12.90 -34.81
CA THR A 241 -13.70 -12.32 -33.51
C THR A 241 -14.03 -10.84 -33.43
N THR A 242 -13.81 -10.09 -34.51
CA THR A 242 -14.12 -8.65 -34.55
C THR A 242 -15.63 -8.41 -34.55
N ALA A 243 -16.40 -9.27 -35.22
CA ALA A 243 -17.86 -9.23 -35.18
C ALA A 243 -18.41 -9.49 -33.77
N ILE A 244 -17.83 -10.44 -33.02
CA ILE A 244 -18.16 -10.68 -31.62
C ILE A 244 -17.83 -9.45 -30.76
N VAL A 245 -16.65 -8.85 -30.94
CA VAL A 245 -16.25 -7.65 -30.18
C VAL A 245 -17.21 -6.48 -30.44
N ARG A 246 -17.61 -6.26 -31.70
CA ARG A 246 -18.64 -5.28 -32.08
C ARG A 246 -19.95 -5.57 -31.34
N ASP A 247 -20.44 -6.80 -31.41
CA ASP A 247 -21.72 -7.17 -30.81
C ASP A 247 -21.71 -7.02 -29.28
N MET A 248 -20.62 -7.42 -28.62
CA MET A 248 -20.43 -7.24 -27.18
C MET A 248 -20.36 -5.75 -26.80
N PHE A 249 -19.74 -4.91 -27.63
CA PHE A 249 -19.71 -3.46 -27.43
C PHE A 249 -21.10 -2.82 -27.57
N VAL A 250 -21.86 -3.21 -28.60
CA VAL A 250 -23.24 -2.76 -28.82
C VAL A 250 -24.11 -3.20 -27.64
N PHE A 251 -24.07 -4.47 -27.27
CA PHE A 251 -24.79 -5.00 -26.11
C PHE A 251 -24.49 -4.22 -24.82
N SER A 252 -23.19 -3.99 -24.54
CA SER A 252 -22.74 -3.23 -23.36
C SER A 252 -23.27 -1.80 -23.35
N THR A 253 -23.34 -1.15 -24.53
CA THR A 253 -23.80 0.24 -24.70
C THR A 253 -25.30 0.36 -24.42
N PHE A 254 -26.11 -0.59 -24.90
CA PHE A 254 -27.55 -0.60 -24.63
C PHE A 254 -27.90 -1.02 -23.20
N CYS A 255 -27.10 -1.90 -22.58
CA CYS A 255 -27.36 -2.39 -21.22
C CYS A 255 -26.67 -1.54 -20.14
N GLY A 256 -25.76 -0.64 -20.49
CA GLY A 256 -24.95 0.12 -19.53
C GLY A 256 -24.06 -0.78 -18.65
N LEU A 257 -23.62 -1.91 -19.18
CA LEU A 257 -22.79 -2.88 -18.47
C LEU A 257 -21.31 -2.65 -18.74
N ALA A 258 -20.47 -2.81 -17.71
CA ALA A 258 -19.03 -2.81 -17.92
C ALA A 258 -18.62 -4.13 -18.58
N TYR A 259 -17.49 -4.14 -19.30
CA TYR A 259 -16.97 -5.33 -19.96
C TYR A 259 -16.92 -6.56 -19.03
N ILE A 260 -16.44 -6.37 -17.80
CA ILE A 260 -16.33 -7.45 -16.82
C ILE A 260 -17.69 -7.99 -16.36
N ASP A 261 -18.72 -7.13 -16.32
CA ASP A 261 -20.08 -7.54 -15.98
C ASP A 261 -20.64 -8.38 -17.13
N VAL A 262 -20.49 -7.92 -18.39
CA VAL A 262 -20.93 -8.67 -19.58
C VAL A 262 -20.23 -10.01 -19.70
N LYS A 263 -18.92 -10.06 -19.47
CA LYS A 263 -18.13 -11.30 -19.49
C LYS A 263 -18.65 -12.35 -18.49
N ASN A 264 -19.20 -11.91 -17.36
CA ASN A 264 -19.67 -12.79 -16.29
C ASN A 264 -21.18 -13.10 -16.38
N LEU A 265 -21.89 -12.54 -17.37
CA LEU A 265 -23.32 -12.81 -17.55
C LEU A 265 -23.55 -14.26 -17.97
N THR A 266 -24.57 -14.87 -17.36
CA THR A 266 -25.09 -16.18 -17.73
C THR A 266 -26.59 -16.08 -18.04
N TYR A 267 -27.15 -17.11 -18.68
CA TYR A 267 -28.59 -17.17 -18.94
C TYR A 267 -29.44 -17.15 -17.66
N GLU A 268 -28.89 -17.57 -16.52
CA GLU A 268 -29.57 -17.50 -15.22
C GLU A 268 -29.81 -16.05 -14.78
N ASN A 269 -29.01 -15.11 -15.27
CA ASN A 269 -29.21 -13.69 -15.00
C ASN A 269 -30.35 -13.09 -15.84
N ILE A 270 -30.88 -13.81 -16.83
CA ILE A 270 -31.94 -13.34 -17.72
C ILE A 270 -33.28 -13.87 -17.23
N VAL A 271 -34.08 -12.97 -16.66
CA VAL A 271 -35.37 -13.29 -16.06
C VAL A 271 -36.50 -12.75 -16.92
N LYS A 272 -37.48 -13.60 -17.24
CA LYS A 272 -38.74 -13.21 -17.86
C LYS A 272 -39.76 -12.86 -16.79
N GLN A 273 -40.32 -11.67 -16.84
CA GLN A 273 -41.37 -11.19 -15.94
C GLN A 273 -42.76 -11.61 -16.45
N GLU A 274 -43.78 -11.48 -15.60
CA GLU A 274 -45.17 -11.84 -15.91
C GLU A 274 -45.73 -11.05 -17.10
N ASP A 275 -45.29 -9.81 -17.29
CA ASP A 275 -45.65 -8.95 -18.43
C ASP A 275 -44.98 -9.37 -19.75
N GLY A 276 -44.19 -10.44 -19.74
CA GLY A 276 -43.45 -10.95 -20.89
C GLY A 276 -42.13 -10.24 -21.17
N SER A 277 -41.76 -9.22 -20.38
CA SER A 277 -40.50 -8.50 -20.53
C SER A 277 -39.31 -9.30 -19.98
N TYR A 278 -38.16 -9.15 -20.61
CA TYR A 278 -36.91 -9.77 -20.18
C TYR A 278 -36.02 -8.76 -19.46
N TRP A 279 -35.36 -9.21 -18.39
CA TRP A 279 -34.49 -8.38 -17.56
C TRP A 279 -33.17 -9.09 -17.28
N ILE A 280 -32.08 -8.34 -17.28
CA ILE A 280 -30.82 -8.76 -16.66
C ILE A 280 -30.91 -8.41 -15.18
N MET A 281 -30.83 -9.42 -14.32
CA MET A 281 -30.71 -9.27 -12.87
C MET A 281 -29.34 -9.78 -12.44
N THR A 282 -28.43 -8.85 -12.10
CA THR A 282 -27.05 -9.19 -11.74
C THR A 282 -26.48 -8.25 -10.67
N HIS A 283 -25.30 -8.56 -10.15
CA HIS A 283 -24.55 -7.69 -9.24
C HIS A 283 -23.27 -7.21 -9.93
N ARG A 284 -22.99 -5.89 -9.85
CA ARG A 284 -21.80 -5.28 -10.46
C ARG A 284 -20.53 -5.87 -9.85
N GLN A 285 -19.59 -6.31 -10.69
CA GLN A 285 -18.38 -6.98 -10.22
C GLN A 285 -17.52 -6.11 -9.30
N LYS A 286 -17.44 -4.79 -9.57
CA LYS A 286 -16.56 -3.88 -8.84
C LYS A 286 -17.13 -3.45 -7.48
N THR A 287 -18.43 -3.17 -7.43
CA THR A 287 -19.09 -2.54 -6.27
C THR A 287 -20.00 -3.49 -5.50
N GLY A 288 -20.38 -4.63 -6.09
CA GLY A 288 -21.36 -5.55 -5.52
C GLY A 288 -22.81 -5.03 -5.57
N SER A 289 -23.06 -3.85 -6.15
CA SER A 289 -24.40 -3.27 -6.21
C SER A 289 -25.30 -4.04 -7.19
N ALA A 290 -26.54 -4.30 -6.79
CA ALA A 290 -27.55 -4.89 -7.67
C ALA A 290 -27.80 -3.99 -8.90
N SER A 291 -27.98 -4.64 -10.05
CA SER A 291 -28.20 -4.00 -11.35
C SER A 291 -29.31 -4.75 -12.08
N ASN A 292 -30.47 -4.10 -12.18
CA ASN A 292 -31.65 -4.64 -12.87
C ASN A 292 -31.88 -3.83 -14.15
N ILE A 293 -31.69 -4.46 -15.30
CA ILE A 293 -31.70 -3.79 -16.60
C ILE A 293 -32.75 -4.45 -17.49
N ARG A 294 -33.73 -3.67 -17.97
CA ARG A 294 -34.72 -4.15 -18.93
C ARG A 294 -34.05 -4.37 -20.28
N LEU A 295 -34.25 -5.55 -20.86
CA LEU A 295 -33.72 -5.91 -22.17
C LEU A 295 -34.66 -5.40 -23.27
N MET A 296 -34.09 -4.62 -24.19
CA MET A 296 -34.77 -4.13 -25.39
C MET A 296 -34.46 -5.05 -26.59
N GLU A 297 -35.09 -4.78 -27.73
CA GLU A 297 -35.01 -5.62 -28.94
C GLU A 297 -33.57 -5.91 -29.40
N ILE A 298 -32.70 -4.89 -29.42
CA ILE A 298 -31.30 -5.05 -29.88
C ILE A 298 -30.49 -5.95 -28.93
N PRO A 299 -30.43 -5.70 -27.60
CA PRO A 299 -29.82 -6.66 -26.67
C PRO A 299 -30.38 -8.08 -26.74
N LEU A 300 -31.71 -8.23 -26.91
CA LEU A 300 -32.34 -9.56 -27.01
C LEU A 300 -31.93 -10.31 -28.26
N SER A 301 -31.90 -9.66 -29.42
CA SER A 301 -31.48 -10.31 -30.66
C SER A 301 -30.03 -10.76 -30.60
N LEU A 302 -29.16 -9.99 -29.94
CA LEU A 302 -27.77 -10.39 -29.69
C LEU A 302 -27.67 -11.60 -28.75
N ILE A 303 -28.46 -11.65 -27.68
CA ILE A 303 -28.51 -12.82 -26.79
C ILE A 303 -28.91 -14.08 -27.57
N GLU A 304 -29.99 -13.98 -28.37
CA GLU A 304 -30.47 -15.12 -29.17
C GLU A 304 -29.45 -15.55 -30.24
N LYS A 305 -28.77 -14.60 -30.88
CA LYS A 305 -27.69 -14.87 -31.85
C LYS A 305 -26.59 -15.78 -31.25
N TYR A 306 -26.22 -15.54 -30.00
CA TYR A 306 -25.15 -16.30 -29.33
C TYR A 306 -25.65 -17.51 -28.52
N ARG A 307 -26.96 -17.79 -28.55
CA ARG A 307 -27.58 -18.90 -27.81
C ARG A 307 -27.06 -20.28 -28.20
N SER A 308 -26.78 -20.48 -29.47
CA SER A 308 -26.23 -21.73 -30.02
C SER A 308 -24.70 -21.79 -29.97
N HIS A 309 -24.02 -20.66 -29.75
CA HIS A 309 -22.55 -20.61 -29.67
C HIS A 309 -22.03 -21.15 -28.32
N THR A 310 -22.91 -21.27 -27.31
CA THR A 310 -22.54 -21.74 -25.97
C THR A 310 -22.55 -23.27 -25.83
N SER A 311 -22.94 -24.02 -26.87
CA SER A 311 -23.05 -25.50 -26.85
C SER A 311 -21.77 -26.23 -27.29
N ALA A 312 -20.71 -25.49 -27.65
CA ALA A 312 -19.44 -26.04 -28.12
C ALA A 312 -18.28 -25.43 -27.32
N SER A 313 -18.15 -25.82 -26.05
CA SER A 313 -16.93 -25.66 -25.25
C SER A 313 -16.93 -26.63 -24.08
#